data_AF-A0A127SEA8-F1
#
_entry.id   AF-A0A127SEA8-F1
#
_cell.length_a   1.000
_cell.length_b   1.000
_cell.length_c   1.000
_cell.angle_alpha   90.00
_cell.angle_beta   90.00
_cell.angle_gamma   90.00
#
_symmetry.space_group_name_H-M   'P 1'
#
loop_
_entity.id
_entity.type
_entity.pdbx_description
1 polymer ?
#
loop_
_entity_poly.entity_id
_entity_poly.type
_entity_poly.pdbx_seq_one_letter_code
_entity_poly.pdbx_strand_id
1 'polypeptide(L)' 'VRVGTVSGIMFGLMFGIGGIGAAALGNLADVYGVIWVYKAVSFLPLLGFATAFLPKVKI' A
#
# COMPACT_ATOMS: atom_id res chain seq x y z
N VAL A 1 2.27 23.70 13.40
CA VAL A 1 3.46 22.86 13.10
C VAL A 1 3.15 21.36 13.18
N ARG A 2 2.54 20.86 14.26
CA ARG A 2 2.27 19.43 14.49
C ARG A 2 1.52 18.72 13.35
N VAL A 3 0.49 19.34 12.78
CA VAL A 3 -0.27 18.77 11.65
C VAL A 3 0.56 18.67 10.37
N GLY A 4 1.42 19.66 10.10
CA GLY A 4 2.29 19.68 8.92
C GLY A 4 3.40 18.63 8.96
N THR A 5 3.97 18.38 10.15
CA THR A 5 4.95 17.29 10.32
C THR A 5 4.29 15.91 10.20
N VAL A 6 3.10 15.73 10.77
CA VAL A 6 2.35 14.47 10.67
C VAL A 6 1.90 14.21 9.22
N SER A 7 1.38 15.22 8.52
CA SER A 7 0.99 15.07 7.12
C SER A 7 2.20 14.78 6.23
N GLY A 8 3.32 15.49 6.42
CA GLY A 8 4.55 15.24 5.66
C GLY A 8 5.06 13.80 5.79
N ILE A 9 5.04 13.24 7.01
CA ILE A 9 5.44 11.85 7.25
C ILE A 9 4.46 10.86 6.60
N MET A 10 3.14 11.08 6.74
CA MET A 10 2.12 10.20 6.16
C MET A 10 2.18 10.19 4.63
N PHE A 11 2.22 11.36 4.00
CA PHE A 11 2.31 11.47 2.54
C PHE A 11 3.64 10.94 2.01
N GLY A 12 4.77 11.28 2.64
CA GLY A 12 6.09 10.79 2.23
C GLY A 12 6.20 9.26 2.30
N LEU A 13 5.67 8.66 3.37
CA LEU A 13 5.71 7.21 3.57
C LEU A 13 4.74 6.48 2.62
N MET A 14 3.55 7.03 2.37
CA MET A 14 2.62 6.53 1.34
C MET A 14 3.24 6.56 -0.06
N PHE A 15 3.86 7.66 -0.45
CA PHE A 15 4.52 7.78 -1.76
C PHE A 15 5.74 6.85 -1.87
N GLY A 16 6.55 6.73 -0.82
CA GLY A 16 7.71 5.84 -0.80
C GLY A 16 7.31 4.37 -1.02
N ILE A 17 6.35 3.88 -0.23
CA ILE A 17 5.85 2.49 -0.36
C ILE A 17 5.16 2.29 -1.71
N GLY A 18 4.37 3.26 -2.17
CA GLY A 18 3.71 3.20 -3.47
C GLY A 18 4.69 3.11 -4.64
N GLY A 19 5.78 3.91 -4.61
CA GLY A 19 6.81 3.90 -5.65
C GLY A 19 7.60 2.58 -5.69
N ILE A 20 8.01 2.08 -4.53
CA ILE A 20 8.70 0.77 -4.43
C ILE A 20 7.77 -0.35 -4.90
N GLY A 21 6.51 -0.32 -4.50
CA GLY A 21 5.50 -1.28 -4.93
C GLY A 21 5.27 -1.26 -6.44
N ALA A 22 5.19 -0.07 -7.05
CA ALA A 22 5.03 0.07 -8.49
C ALA A 22 6.24 -0.48 -9.28
N ALA A 23 7.47 -0.21 -8.82
CA ALA A 23 8.67 -0.73 -9.44
C ALA A 23 8.75 -2.27 -9.34
N ALA A 24 8.44 -2.82 -8.16
CA ALA A 24 8.42 -4.26 -7.93
C ALA A 24 7.34 -4.97 -8.77
N LEU A 25 6.10 -4.44 -8.77
CA LEU A 25 5.00 -4.99 -9.56
C LEU A 25 5.24 -4.85 -11.07
N GLY A 26 5.87 -3.77 -11.51
CA GLY A 26 6.27 -3.58 -12.91
C GLY A 26 7.29 -4.64 -13.35
N ASN A 27 8.33 -4.87 -12.55
CA ASN A 27 9.30 -5.93 -12.84
C ASN A 27 8.64 -7.32 -12.83
N LEU A 28 7.72 -7.57 -11.90
CA LEU A 28 6.96 -8.83 -11.84
C LEU A 28 6.04 -9.00 -13.05
N ALA A 29 5.48 -7.91 -13.59
CA ALA A 29 4.63 -7.91 -14.77
C ALA A 29 5.42 -8.19 -16.05
N ASP A 30 6.69 -7.78 -16.12
CA ASP A 30 7.56 -8.12 -17.25
C ASP A 30 7.92 -9.62 -17.27
N VAL A 31 8.09 -10.25 -16.11
CA VAL A 31 8.46 -11.68 -16.01
C VAL A 31 7.26 -12.62 -16.12
N TYR A 32 6.16 -12.32 -15.41
CA TYR A 32 4.99 -13.21 -15.30
C TYR A 32 3.77 -12.75 -16.12
N GLY A 33 3.85 -11.57 -16.73
CA GLY A 33 2.76 -10.95 -17.46
C GLY A 33 1.76 -10.21 -16.57
N VAL A 34 1.18 -9.14 -17.12
CA VAL A 34 0.20 -8.26 -16.46
C VAL A 34 -1.03 -9.01 -15.92
N ILE A 35 -1.50 -10.05 -16.62
CA ILE A 35 -2.68 -10.82 -16.19
C ILE A 35 -2.42 -11.56 -14.88
N TRP A 36 -1.23 -12.13 -14.70
CA TRP A 36 -0.87 -12.84 -13.48
C TRP A 36 -0.71 -11.87 -12.30
N VAL A 37 -0.06 -10.72 -12.53
CA VAL A 37 0.10 -9.67 -11.52
C VAL A 37 -1.25 -9.11 -11.07
N TYR A 38 -2.20 -8.84 -11.97
CA TYR A 38 -3.53 -8.39 -11.59
C TYR A 38 -4.29 -9.41 -10.74
N LYS A 39 -4.14 -10.71 -11.03
CA LYS A 39 -4.70 -11.76 -10.17
C LYS A 39 -4.04 -11.78 -8.80
N ALA A 40 -2.74 -11.51 -8.68
CA ALA A 40 -2.09 -11.41 -7.38
C ALA A 40 -2.52 -10.15 -6.60
N VAL A 41 -2.62 -9.01 -7.28
CA VAL A 41 -3.00 -7.73 -6.67
C VAL A 41 -4.47 -7.68 -6.24
N SER A 42 -5.36 -8.44 -6.88
CA SER A 42 -6.76 -8.50 -6.45
C SER A 42 -6.96 -9.05 -5.03
N PHE A 43 -5.94 -9.73 -4.47
CA PHE A 43 -5.94 -10.19 -3.07
C PHE A 43 -5.40 -9.15 -2.08
N LEU A 44 -4.71 -8.08 -2.52
CA LEU A 44 -4.19 -7.04 -1.62
C LEU A 44 -5.28 -6.36 -0.77
N PRO A 45 -6.50 -6.06 -1.28
CA PRO A 45 -7.59 -5.52 -0.47
C PRO A 45 -7.98 -6.39 0.71
N LEU A 46 -7.73 -7.71 0.63
CA LEU A 46 -7.98 -8.64 1.73
C LEU A 46 -7.13 -8.28 2.96
N LEU A 47 -5.93 -7.74 2.76
CA LEU A 47 -5.04 -7.26 3.81
C LEU A 47 -5.67 -6.08 4.59
N GLY A 48 -6.59 -5.34 3.97
CA GLY A 48 -7.40 -4.32 4.62
C GLY A 48 -8.32 -4.89 5.72
N PHE A 49 -8.76 -6.15 5.63
CA PHE A 49 -9.52 -6.78 6.72
C PHE A 49 -8.69 -6.96 7.99
N ALA A 50 -7.35 -7.00 7.90
CA ALA A 50 -6.50 -7.01 9.10
C ALA A 50 -6.67 -5.74 9.95
N THR A 51 -7.15 -4.63 9.36
CA THR A 51 -7.48 -3.42 10.12
C THR A 51 -8.66 -3.61 11.09
N ALA A 52 -9.45 -4.67 10.96
CA ALA A 52 -10.49 -5.02 11.93
C ALA A 52 -9.91 -5.40 13.31
N PHE A 53 -8.64 -5.84 13.37
CA PHE A 53 -7.92 -6.10 14.63
C PHE A 53 -7.37 -4.83 15.27
N LEU A 54 -7.49 -3.68 14.60
CA LEU A 54 -7.02 -2.42 15.15
C LEU A 54 -7.94 -1.99 16.31
N PRO A 55 -7.40 -1.70 17.50
CA PRO A 55 -8.20 -1.26 18.63
C PRO A 55 -9.00 -0.01 18.26
N LYS A 56 -10.31 -0.06 18.48
CA LYS A 56 -11.22 1.05 18.18
C LYS A 56 -10.76 2.29 18.93
N VAL A 57 -10.40 3.33 18.18
CA VAL A 57 -10.12 4.66 18.73
C VAL A 57 -11.41 5.15 19.38
N LYS A 58 -11.40 5.23 20.72
CA LYS A 58 -12.48 5.83 21.50
C LYS A 58 -12.31 7.35 21.34
N ILE A 59 -13.20 7.95 20.56
CA ILE A 59 -13.31 9.41 20.41
C ILE A 59 -13.90 9.97 21.70
#